data_AF-A0A1S3SM72-F1
#
_entry.id   AF-A0A1S3SM72-F1
#
_cell.length_a   1.000
_cell.length_b   1.000
_cell.length_c   1.000
_cell.angle_alpha   90.00
_cell.angle_beta   90.00
_cell.angle_gamma   90.00
#
_symmetry.space_group_name_H-M   'P 1'
#
loop_
_entity.id
_entity.type
_entity.pdbx_description
1 polymer ?
#
loop_
_entity_poly.entity_id
_entity_poly.type
_entity_poly.pdbx_seq_one_letter_code
_entity_poly.pdbx_strand_id
1 'polypeptide(L)'
;MVVIGGRNKYLINGVNANNTRVQDLFCSVGLNVNNPHFLIMQGRITKVLNMKPPEILAMIEEAAGTRMYECKKISAQKTIEKKEAKLKEIQTILNEEITPTMEKLKEERSSYLEYQKLMREIEHLSRLYVAWLFVCAEETKVKSAEDLKVMQDSITQLQASMAENENKVQELSAQIQELQKKRDQEVGGVLKGLEETLSEVQRVDAKAQSAVDMKKQNLTEETKKRKELVKSMEEDKKMLVVKEGEVSKVAKKLSALQEEGQKDSAALEAAQSHFKAVSAGLSTNEDGEEATLAGQMMTCKNDMSKADTEAKQAQMKLKHAQQELKAKQAEVKKMDSGYQKDQEAFNTVKKNKEKLEADMEKLQYQGRGERETTVPR
;
A
#
# COMPACT_ATOMS: atom_id res chain seq x y z
N MET A 1 64.07 -2.68 158.72
CA MET A 1 64.11 -1.91 157.45
C MET A 1 65.57 -1.76 157.05
N VAL A 2 65.97 -2.13 155.84
CA VAL A 2 67.38 -2.09 155.41
C VAL A 2 67.51 -1.14 154.23
N VAL A 3 68.31 -0.07 154.42
CA VAL A 3 68.55 0.96 153.39
C VAL A 3 69.87 0.67 152.71
N ILE A 4 69.81 0.27 151.44
CA ILE A 4 70.99 0.07 150.58
C ILE A 4 70.75 0.84 149.28
N GLY A 5 71.59 1.85 149.02
CA GLY A 5 71.50 2.68 147.81
C GLY A 5 70.23 3.55 147.76
N GLY A 6 69.86 4.20 148.87
CA GLY A 6 68.77 5.17 148.97
C GLY A 6 67.35 4.63 148.76
N ARG A 7 67.18 3.33 148.51
CA ARG A 7 65.88 2.69 148.28
C ARG A 7 65.50 1.78 149.44
N ASN A 8 64.27 1.94 149.91
CA ASN A 8 63.71 1.19 151.02
C ASN A 8 63.46 -0.27 150.61
N LYS A 9 64.22 -1.21 151.17
CA LYS A 9 63.96 -2.64 151.00
C LYS A 9 63.18 -3.18 152.20
N TYR A 10 62.13 -3.93 151.90
CA TYR A 10 61.33 -4.66 152.88
C TYR A 10 61.65 -6.15 152.80
N LEU A 11 61.75 -6.80 153.95
CA LEU A 11 62.12 -8.21 154.08
C LEU A 11 61.08 -8.90 154.95
N ILE A 12 60.54 -10.03 154.47
CA ILE A 12 59.68 -10.93 155.24
C ILE A 12 60.42 -12.27 155.28
N ASN A 13 60.77 -12.74 156.49
CA ASN A 13 61.55 -13.96 156.72
C ASN A 13 62.82 -14.05 155.85
N GLY A 14 63.54 -12.93 155.71
CA GLY A 14 64.76 -12.81 154.88
C GLY A 14 64.51 -12.62 153.38
N VAL A 15 63.30 -12.86 152.87
CA VAL A 15 62.97 -12.70 151.45
C VAL A 15 62.51 -11.27 151.15
N ASN A 16 63.00 -10.68 150.06
CA ASN A 16 62.63 -9.34 149.63
C ASN A 16 61.14 -9.28 149.20
N ALA A 17 60.37 -8.45 149.90
CA ALA A 17 58.93 -8.27 149.67
C ALA A 17 58.60 -6.90 149.07
N ASN A 18 57.49 -6.80 148.34
CA ASN A 18 56.94 -5.50 147.93
C ASN A 18 56.18 -4.85 149.11
N ASN A 19 56.01 -3.52 149.05
CA ASN A 19 55.33 -2.78 150.13
C ASN A 19 53.90 -3.28 150.36
N THR A 20 53.17 -3.66 149.30
CA THR A 20 51.80 -4.20 149.41
C THR A 20 51.74 -5.46 150.27
N ARG A 21 52.57 -6.48 150.01
CA ARG A 21 52.59 -7.73 150.80
C ARG A 21 53.00 -7.51 152.25
N VAL A 22 53.79 -6.46 152.52
CA VAL A 22 54.18 -6.06 153.88
C VAL A 22 53.01 -5.38 154.59
N GLN A 23 52.28 -4.50 153.90
CA GLN A 23 51.05 -3.89 154.41
C GLN A 23 49.97 -4.95 154.64
N ASP A 24 49.75 -5.88 153.71
CA ASP A 24 48.84 -7.02 153.88
C ASP A 24 49.21 -7.88 155.10
N LEU A 25 50.50 -8.14 155.33
CA LEU A 25 50.98 -8.88 156.50
C LEU A 25 50.66 -8.14 157.81
N PHE A 26 50.94 -6.84 157.90
CA PHE A 26 50.62 -6.05 159.09
C PHE A 26 49.11 -5.96 159.32
N CYS A 27 48.31 -5.74 158.27
CA CYS A 27 46.85 -5.74 158.35
C CYS A 27 46.30 -7.11 158.78
N SER A 28 46.93 -8.23 158.38
CA SER A 28 46.53 -9.58 158.80
C SER A 28 46.73 -9.87 160.30
N VAL A 29 47.56 -9.08 160.98
CA VAL A 29 47.73 -9.09 162.46
C VAL A 29 47.05 -7.90 163.14
N GLY A 30 46.12 -7.22 162.46
CA GLY A 30 45.33 -6.11 163.01
C GLY A 30 46.06 -4.76 163.08
N LEU A 31 47.25 -4.63 162.46
CA LEU A 31 48.05 -3.41 162.50
C LEU A 31 48.03 -2.66 161.16
N ASN A 32 47.27 -1.56 161.06
CA ASN A 32 47.35 -0.70 159.88
C ASN A 32 48.55 0.26 159.95
N VAL A 33 49.55 0.04 159.11
CA VAL A 33 50.75 0.90 159.01
C VAL A 33 50.42 2.26 158.36
N ASN A 34 49.38 2.33 157.51
CA ASN A 34 49.00 3.57 156.81
C ASN A 34 48.19 4.54 157.69
N ASN A 35 47.58 4.05 158.77
CA ASN A 35 46.80 4.87 159.72
C ASN A 35 46.90 4.32 161.16
N PRO A 36 48.08 4.36 161.79
CA PRO A 36 48.31 3.67 163.06
C PRO A 36 47.48 4.28 164.19
N HIS A 37 46.37 3.62 164.57
CA HIS A 37 45.60 3.96 165.78
C HIS A 37 46.29 3.49 167.06
N PHE A 38 47.25 2.57 166.96
CA PHE A 38 48.09 2.10 168.06
C PHE A 38 49.24 3.06 168.44
N LEU A 39 49.44 4.17 167.72
CA LEU A 39 50.58 5.08 167.93
C LEU A 39 50.11 6.55 167.97
N ILE A 40 50.22 7.15 169.16
CA ILE A 40 49.77 8.53 169.42
C ILE A 40 50.93 9.51 169.17
N MET A 41 50.96 10.10 167.98
CA MET A 41 51.85 11.24 167.67
C MET A 41 51.28 12.56 168.18
N GLN A 42 52.14 13.57 168.38
CA GLN A 42 51.72 14.94 168.68
C GLN A 42 50.73 15.45 167.62
N GLY A 43 49.64 16.11 168.04
CA GLY A 43 48.57 16.58 167.16
C GLY A 43 47.56 15.51 166.69
N ARG A 44 47.77 14.21 166.97
CA ARG A 44 46.83 13.13 166.59
C ARG A 44 45.43 13.36 167.18
N ILE A 45 45.32 13.87 168.41
CA ILE A 45 44.03 14.17 169.07
C ILE A 45 43.23 15.26 168.31
N THR A 46 43.88 16.36 167.95
CA THR A 46 43.27 17.44 167.16
C THR A 46 42.87 16.97 165.76
N LYS A 47 43.64 16.04 165.17
CA LYS A 47 43.25 15.39 163.91
C LYS A 47 41.98 14.54 164.07
N VAL A 48 41.87 13.73 165.12
CA VAL A 48 40.67 12.91 165.40
C VAL A 48 39.43 13.79 165.60
N LEU A 49 39.55 14.88 166.36
CA LEU A 49 38.45 15.83 166.62
C LEU A 49 37.88 16.46 165.32
N ASN A 50 38.72 16.63 164.30
CA ASN A 50 38.38 17.31 163.05
C ASN A 50 38.24 16.36 161.84
N MET A 51 38.07 15.05 162.07
CA MET A 51 37.89 14.09 160.98
C MET A 51 36.54 14.27 160.28
N LYS A 52 36.55 14.16 158.94
CA LYS A 52 35.32 14.17 158.13
C LYS A 52 34.58 12.83 158.27
N PRO A 53 33.25 12.78 158.07
CA PRO A 53 32.49 11.53 158.21
C PRO A 53 33.05 10.30 157.46
N PRO A 54 33.63 10.41 156.23
CA PRO A 54 34.28 9.26 155.58
C PRO A 54 35.57 8.79 156.27
N GLU A 55 36.29 9.70 156.95
CA GLU A 55 37.51 9.35 157.71
C GLU A 55 37.14 8.69 159.05
N ILE A 56 36.04 9.10 159.67
CA ILE A 56 35.45 8.47 160.85
C ILE A 56 34.92 7.07 160.49
N LEU A 57 34.16 6.94 159.39
CA LEU A 57 33.70 5.63 158.90
C LEU A 57 34.88 4.70 158.64
N ALA A 58 35.91 5.19 157.94
CA ALA A 58 37.11 4.41 157.65
C ALA A 58 37.96 4.09 158.89
N MET A 59 37.77 4.76 160.03
CA MET A 59 38.30 4.37 161.35
C MET A 59 37.46 3.24 161.97
N ILE A 60 36.13 3.33 161.89
CA ILE A 60 35.21 2.33 162.44
C ILE A 60 35.32 1.00 161.68
N GLU A 61 35.36 1.02 160.34
CA GLU A 61 35.60 -0.16 159.48
C GLU A 61 36.95 -0.83 159.75
N GLU A 62 37.93 -0.05 160.23
CA GLU A 62 39.27 -0.54 160.55
C GLU A 62 39.30 -1.19 161.94
N ALA A 63 38.65 -0.58 162.93
CA ALA A 63 38.44 -1.17 164.26
C ALA A 63 37.57 -2.44 164.21
N ALA A 64 36.62 -2.50 163.26
CA ALA A 64 35.80 -3.69 163.00
C ALA A 64 36.46 -4.72 162.07
N GLY A 65 37.66 -4.44 161.54
CA GLY A 65 38.39 -5.31 160.60
C GLY A 65 37.78 -5.43 159.18
N THR A 66 36.59 -4.89 158.93
CA THR A 66 35.87 -4.99 157.65
C THR A 66 36.54 -4.23 156.51
N ARG A 67 37.38 -3.23 156.81
CA ARG A 67 38.05 -2.36 155.83
C ARG A 67 38.83 -3.13 154.75
N MET A 68 39.50 -4.24 155.10
CA MET A 68 40.20 -5.07 154.09
C MET A 68 39.25 -5.74 153.10
N TYR A 69 38.07 -6.15 153.56
CA TYR A 69 37.06 -6.80 152.72
C TYR A 69 36.46 -5.80 151.72
N GLU A 70 36.02 -4.63 152.18
CA GLU A 70 35.45 -3.61 151.29
C GLU A 70 36.48 -3.08 150.27
N CYS A 71 37.75 -2.87 150.66
CA CYS A 71 38.80 -2.53 149.70
C CYS A 71 39.04 -3.62 148.64
N LYS A 72 39.01 -4.92 149.02
CA LYS A 72 39.13 -6.04 148.08
C LYS A 72 37.91 -6.15 147.16
N LYS A 73 36.70 -6.00 147.71
CA LYS A 73 35.42 -5.98 146.99
C LYS A 73 35.36 -4.85 145.94
N ILE A 74 35.73 -3.62 146.32
CA ILE A 74 35.79 -2.48 145.38
C ILE A 74 36.84 -2.71 144.28
N SER A 75 37.99 -3.32 144.61
CA SER A 75 39.03 -3.64 143.62
C SER A 75 38.59 -4.75 142.64
N ALA A 76 37.92 -5.79 143.15
CA ALA A 76 37.33 -6.86 142.34
C ALA A 76 36.23 -6.32 141.42
N GLN A 77 35.30 -5.51 141.96
CA GLN A 77 34.23 -4.85 141.22
C GLN A 77 34.78 -4.00 140.06
N LYS A 78 35.76 -3.12 140.33
CA LYS A 78 36.46 -2.33 139.30
C LYS A 78 37.25 -3.16 138.29
N THR A 79 37.54 -4.42 138.60
CA THR A 79 38.19 -5.37 137.68
C THR A 79 37.15 -6.07 136.80
N ILE A 80 36.01 -6.46 137.38
CA ILE A 80 34.84 -6.99 136.66
C ILE A 80 34.33 -5.97 135.65
N GLU A 81 34.06 -4.73 136.07
CA GLU A 81 33.61 -3.62 135.20
C GLU A 81 34.53 -3.41 133.98
N LYS A 82 35.86 -3.46 134.19
CA LYS A 82 36.85 -3.35 133.10
C LYS A 82 36.85 -4.56 132.17
N LYS A 83 36.56 -5.76 132.67
CA LYS A 83 36.44 -6.98 131.87
C LYS A 83 35.13 -7.01 131.10
N GLU A 84 34.02 -6.62 131.70
CA GLU A 84 32.73 -6.45 131.03
C GLU A 84 32.78 -5.41 129.92
N ALA A 85 33.43 -4.26 130.16
CA ALA A 85 33.65 -3.25 129.13
C ALA A 85 34.44 -3.80 127.93
N LYS A 86 35.51 -4.57 128.18
CA LYS A 86 36.28 -5.23 127.10
C LYS A 86 35.53 -6.39 126.44
N LEU A 87 34.67 -7.11 127.15
CA LEU A 87 33.79 -8.12 126.53
C LEU A 87 32.74 -7.48 125.62
N LYS A 88 32.17 -6.34 126.02
CA LYS A 88 31.26 -5.55 125.16
C LYS A 88 31.98 -5.06 123.91
N GLU A 89 33.17 -4.50 124.04
CA GLU A 89 34.02 -4.07 122.90
C GLU A 89 34.31 -5.23 121.93
N ILE A 90 34.68 -6.41 122.43
CA ILE A 90 34.88 -7.62 121.61
C ILE A 90 33.58 -8.07 120.93
N GLN A 91 32.44 -8.02 121.64
CA GLN A 91 31.14 -8.41 121.08
C GLN A 91 30.67 -7.42 120.00
N THR A 92 30.93 -6.12 120.16
CA THR A 92 30.71 -5.09 119.15
C THR A 92 31.49 -5.41 117.87
N ILE A 93 32.81 -5.62 117.95
CA ILE A 93 33.64 -5.98 116.78
C ILE A 93 33.15 -7.28 116.12
N LEU A 94 32.79 -8.29 116.93
CA LEU A 94 32.27 -9.57 116.42
C LEU A 94 30.94 -9.41 115.67
N ASN A 95 30.05 -8.54 116.15
CA ASN A 95 28.72 -8.33 115.58
C ASN A 95 28.70 -7.34 114.41
N GLU A 96 29.53 -6.29 114.45
CA GLU A 96 29.49 -5.17 113.49
C GLU A 96 30.50 -5.33 112.35
N GLU A 97 31.66 -5.95 112.60
CA GLU A 97 32.70 -6.15 111.57
C GLU A 97 32.75 -7.61 111.08
N ILE A 98 32.94 -8.56 112.01
CA ILE A 98 33.26 -9.96 111.65
C ILE A 98 32.05 -10.69 111.08
N THR A 99 30.88 -10.57 111.73
CA THR A 99 29.67 -11.30 111.30
C THR A 99 29.17 -10.84 109.91
N PRO A 100 29.02 -9.53 109.62
CA PRO A 100 28.58 -9.08 108.29
C PRO A 100 29.61 -9.40 107.19
N THR A 101 30.91 -9.35 107.50
CA THR A 101 31.96 -9.80 106.57
C THR A 101 31.83 -11.29 106.26
N MET A 102 31.56 -12.11 107.28
CA MET A 102 31.35 -13.56 107.12
C MET A 102 30.05 -13.89 106.35
N GLU A 103 29.02 -13.05 106.43
CA GLU A 103 27.79 -13.19 105.65
C GLU A 103 28.01 -12.80 104.19
N LYS A 104 28.63 -11.64 103.93
CA LYS A 104 29.04 -11.21 102.59
C LYS A 104 29.90 -12.26 101.87
N LEU A 105 30.86 -12.88 102.58
CA LEU A 105 31.69 -13.96 102.02
C LEU A 105 30.89 -15.25 101.70
N LYS A 106 29.77 -15.52 102.39
CA LYS A 106 28.86 -16.64 102.03
C LYS A 106 28.06 -16.30 100.76
N GLU A 107 27.58 -15.06 100.64
CA GLU A 107 26.85 -14.60 99.46
C GLU A 107 27.73 -14.57 98.21
N GLU A 108 28.95 -14.04 98.33
CA GLU A 108 29.96 -14.07 97.26
C GLU A 108 30.31 -15.51 96.85
N ARG A 109 30.50 -16.42 97.82
CA ARG A 109 30.72 -17.85 97.54
C ARG A 109 29.53 -18.49 96.84
N SER A 110 28.29 -18.19 97.26
CA SER A 110 27.08 -18.72 96.64
C SER A 110 26.97 -18.26 95.18
N SER A 111 27.19 -16.96 94.95
CA SER A 111 27.21 -16.33 93.62
C SER A 111 28.29 -16.94 92.72
N TYR A 112 29.48 -17.19 93.27
CA TYR A 112 30.58 -17.84 92.55
C TYR A 112 30.28 -19.30 92.17
N LEU A 113 29.56 -20.04 93.01
CA LEU A 113 29.16 -21.42 92.70
C LEU A 113 28.10 -21.50 91.59
N GLU A 114 27.12 -20.61 91.59
CA GLU A 114 26.16 -20.49 90.48
C GLU A 114 26.83 -19.98 89.19
N TYR A 115 27.78 -19.04 89.29
CA TYR A 115 28.63 -18.66 88.14
C TYR A 115 29.43 -19.85 87.59
N GLN A 116 30.06 -20.66 88.45
CA GLN A 116 30.82 -21.84 88.01
C GLN A 116 29.91 -22.88 87.33
N LYS A 117 28.69 -23.07 87.84
CA LYS A 117 27.67 -23.94 87.24
C LYS A 117 27.23 -23.42 85.87
N LEU A 118 26.94 -22.13 85.74
CA LEU A 118 26.59 -21.48 84.48
C LEU A 118 27.73 -21.56 83.45
N MET A 119 29.00 -21.39 83.85
CA MET A 119 30.14 -21.52 82.96
C MET A 119 30.29 -22.96 82.41
N ARG A 120 30.04 -23.99 83.23
CA ARG A 120 30.03 -25.40 82.76
C ARG A 120 28.91 -25.67 81.76
N GLU A 121 27.73 -25.09 81.99
CA GLU A 121 26.60 -25.21 81.08
C GLU A 121 26.88 -24.51 79.74
N ILE A 122 27.44 -23.30 79.77
CA ILE A 122 27.88 -22.58 78.57
C ILE A 122 28.96 -23.37 77.82
N GLU A 123 29.92 -23.98 78.52
CA GLU A 123 30.94 -24.82 77.89
C GLU A 123 30.32 -26.07 77.22
N HIS A 124 29.39 -26.73 77.90
CA HIS A 124 28.68 -27.90 77.36
C HIS A 124 27.86 -27.55 76.10
N LEU A 125 27.03 -26.50 76.19
CA LEU A 125 26.21 -26.02 75.08
C LEU A 125 27.07 -25.49 73.92
N SER A 126 28.21 -24.85 74.19
CA SER A 126 29.14 -24.39 73.15
C SER A 126 29.77 -25.57 72.39
N ARG A 127 30.18 -26.63 73.11
CA ARG A 127 30.67 -27.87 72.50
C ARG A 127 29.60 -28.55 71.64
N LEU A 128 28.35 -28.60 72.12
CA LEU A 128 27.22 -29.15 71.38
C LEU A 128 26.89 -28.33 70.12
N TYR A 129 26.92 -27.00 70.21
CA TYR A 129 26.68 -26.10 69.08
C TYR A 129 27.76 -26.23 67.99
N VAL A 130 29.04 -26.33 68.38
CA VAL A 130 30.13 -26.59 67.42
C VAL A 130 29.99 -27.97 66.76
N ALA A 131 29.58 -29.00 67.50
CA ALA A 131 29.31 -30.32 66.92
C ALA A 131 28.11 -30.28 65.95
N TRP A 132 27.04 -29.55 66.27
CA TRP A 132 25.90 -29.34 65.38
C TRP A 132 26.29 -28.59 64.10
N LEU A 133 27.06 -27.50 64.21
CA LEU A 133 27.58 -26.77 63.04
C LEU A 133 28.42 -27.67 62.13
N PHE A 134 29.25 -28.55 62.70
CA PHE A 134 30.04 -29.52 61.93
C PHE A 134 29.16 -30.51 61.17
N VAL A 135 28.11 -31.06 61.81
CA VAL A 135 27.15 -31.96 61.14
C VAL A 135 26.42 -31.24 60.01
N CYS A 136 25.94 -30.01 60.22
CA CYS A 136 25.28 -29.23 59.17
C CYS A 136 26.23 -28.88 58.01
N ALA A 137 27.51 -28.61 58.28
CA ALA A 137 28.51 -28.37 57.25
C ALA A 137 28.79 -29.63 56.40
N GLU A 138 28.92 -30.80 57.04
CA GLU A 138 29.12 -32.08 56.34
C GLU A 138 27.88 -32.48 55.54
N GLU A 139 26.66 -32.31 56.08
CA GLU A 139 25.41 -32.47 55.32
C GLU A 139 25.33 -31.55 54.09
N THR A 140 25.72 -30.29 54.24
CA THR A 140 25.69 -29.30 53.15
C THR A 140 26.69 -29.70 52.05
N LYS A 141 27.91 -30.07 52.44
CA LYS A 141 28.95 -30.62 51.56
C LYS A 141 28.48 -31.86 50.80
N VAL A 142 27.80 -32.80 51.46
CA VAL A 142 27.25 -34.00 50.81
C VAL A 142 26.16 -33.66 49.80
N LYS A 143 25.22 -32.75 50.16
CA LYS A 143 24.17 -32.28 49.24
C LYS A 143 24.77 -31.60 48.01
N SER A 144 25.66 -30.63 48.22
CA SER A 144 26.35 -29.93 47.13
C SER A 144 27.23 -30.84 46.26
N ALA A 145 27.76 -31.94 46.80
CA ALA A 145 28.51 -32.93 46.01
C ALA A 145 27.59 -33.73 45.07
N GLU A 146 26.39 -34.10 45.51
CA GLU A 146 25.40 -34.76 44.65
C GLU A 146 24.77 -33.77 43.65
N ASP A 147 24.49 -32.52 44.06
CA ASP A 147 24.05 -31.45 43.15
C ASP A 147 25.08 -31.19 42.03
N LEU A 148 26.38 -31.13 42.37
CA LEU A 148 27.47 -31.00 41.39
C LEU A 148 27.56 -32.20 40.45
N LYS A 149 27.30 -33.42 40.95
CA LYS A 149 27.28 -34.63 40.13
C LYS A 149 26.09 -34.63 39.16
N VAL A 150 24.88 -34.27 39.61
CA VAL A 150 23.70 -34.13 38.74
C VAL A 150 23.91 -33.03 37.68
N MET A 151 24.55 -31.91 38.05
CA MET A 151 24.99 -30.89 37.09
C MET A 151 25.97 -31.44 36.06
N GLN A 152 26.99 -32.19 36.50
CA GLN A 152 28.01 -32.77 35.62
C GLN A 152 27.42 -33.81 34.66
N ASP A 153 26.56 -34.71 35.15
CA ASP A 153 25.86 -35.70 34.34
C ASP A 153 24.99 -35.01 33.26
N SER A 154 24.23 -33.97 33.66
CA SER A 154 23.44 -33.13 32.75
C SER A 154 24.30 -32.44 31.67
N ILE A 155 25.47 -31.89 32.05
CA ILE A 155 26.43 -31.30 31.11
C ILE A 155 26.91 -32.35 30.09
N THR A 156 27.24 -33.58 30.52
CA THR A 156 27.66 -34.63 29.58
C THR A 156 26.54 -35.07 28.63
N GLN A 157 25.29 -35.14 29.10
CA GLN A 157 24.13 -35.41 28.24
C GLN A 157 23.89 -34.30 27.20
N LEU A 158 24.01 -33.03 27.61
CA LEU A 158 23.92 -31.89 26.70
C LEU A 158 25.06 -31.88 25.67
N GLN A 159 26.30 -32.19 26.07
CA GLN A 159 27.43 -32.32 25.16
C GLN A 159 27.24 -33.46 24.15
N ALA A 160 26.73 -34.61 24.58
CA ALA A 160 26.39 -35.73 23.69
C ALA A 160 25.29 -35.34 22.69
N SER A 161 24.25 -34.65 23.13
CA SER A 161 23.18 -34.16 22.27
C SER A 161 23.65 -33.08 21.28
N MET A 162 24.56 -32.19 21.70
CA MET A 162 25.20 -31.23 20.79
C MET A 162 25.98 -31.93 19.68
N ALA A 163 26.83 -32.92 20.02
CA ALA A 163 27.57 -33.69 19.02
C ALA A 163 26.65 -34.50 18.08
N GLU A 164 25.57 -35.08 18.60
CA GLU A 164 24.55 -35.76 17.78
C GLU A 164 23.88 -34.78 16.79
N ASN A 165 23.57 -33.56 17.23
CA ASN A 165 22.95 -32.52 16.41
C ASN A 165 23.94 -31.92 15.39
N GLU A 166 25.22 -31.76 15.72
CA GLU A 166 26.26 -31.36 14.75
C GLU A 166 26.41 -32.40 13.64
N ASN A 167 26.42 -33.70 13.98
CA ASN A 167 26.44 -34.78 12.99
C ASN A 167 25.21 -34.74 12.06
N LYS A 168 24.00 -34.55 12.62
CA LYS A 168 22.76 -34.38 11.82
C LYS A 168 22.81 -33.15 10.91
N VAL A 169 23.37 -32.02 11.39
CA VAL A 169 23.54 -30.80 10.58
C VAL A 169 24.52 -31.04 9.43
N GLN A 170 25.62 -31.77 9.65
CA GLN A 170 26.54 -32.15 8.57
C GLN A 170 25.88 -33.08 7.56
N GLU A 171 25.15 -34.11 8.01
CA GLU A 171 24.43 -35.04 7.14
C GLU A 171 23.37 -34.33 6.29
N LEU A 172 22.51 -33.52 6.91
CA LEU A 172 21.49 -32.73 6.20
C LEU A 172 22.12 -31.73 5.24
N SER A 173 23.27 -31.14 5.59
CA SER A 173 24.01 -30.24 4.69
C SER A 173 24.55 -30.98 3.46
N ALA A 174 25.05 -32.21 3.62
CA ALA A 174 25.47 -33.05 2.51
C ALA A 174 24.28 -33.48 1.62
N GLN A 175 23.15 -33.87 2.22
CA GLN A 175 21.90 -34.17 1.50
C GLN A 175 21.39 -32.95 0.71
N ILE A 176 21.43 -31.75 1.31
CA ILE A 176 21.06 -30.49 0.64
C ILE A 176 21.99 -30.21 -0.55
N GLN A 177 23.30 -30.38 -0.41
CA GLN A 177 24.24 -30.21 -1.52
C GLN A 177 23.99 -31.21 -2.66
N GLU A 178 23.69 -32.47 -2.34
CA GLU A 178 23.37 -33.48 -3.36
C GLU A 178 22.05 -33.17 -4.09
N LEU A 179 21.01 -32.76 -3.36
CA LEU A 179 19.73 -32.33 -3.93
C LEU A 179 19.88 -31.05 -4.76
N GLN A 180 20.67 -30.07 -4.30
CA GLN A 180 21.00 -28.87 -5.07
C GLN A 180 21.70 -29.24 -6.37
N LYS A 181 22.69 -30.14 -6.33
CA LYS A 181 23.43 -30.62 -7.50
C LYS A 181 22.54 -31.35 -8.51
N LYS A 182 21.64 -32.23 -8.05
CA LYS A 182 20.64 -32.89 -8.92
C LYS A 182 19.73 -31.87 -9.59
N ARG A 183 19.20 -30.92 -8.81
CA ARG A 183 18.34 -29.83 -9.31
C ARG A 183 19.09 -28.89 -10.27
N ASP A 184 20.37 -28.60 -10.07
CA ASP A 184 21.19 -27.84 -11.02
C ASP A 184 21.50 -28.62 -12.31
N GLN A 185 21.64 -29.96 -12.24
CA GLN A 185 21.81 -30.82 -13.41
C GLN A 185 20.52 -30.93 -14.24
N GLU A 186 19.39 -31.22 -13.58
CA GLU A 186 18.08 -31.39 -14.23
C GLU A 186 17.52 -30.06 -14.75
N VAL A 187 17.53 -29.01 -13.91
CA VAL A 187 16.87 -27.73 -14.22
C VAL A 187 17.83 -26.74 -14.87
N GLY A 188 19.11 -26.71 -14.49
CA GLY A 188 20.07 -25.71 -14.98
C GLY A 188 20.41 -25.84 -16.48
N GLY A 189 20.44 -27.07 -17.01
CA GLY A 189 20.58 -27.30 -18.45
C GLY A 189 19.32 -26.94 -19.23
N VAL A 190 18.15 -27.31 -18.70
CA VAL A 190 16.84 -27.07 -19.34
C VAL A 190 16.47 -25.59 -19.31
N LEU A 191 16.74 -24.86 -18.21
CA LEU A 191 16.54 -23.41 -18.13
C LEU A 191 17.38 -22.68 -19.17
N LYS A 192 18.67 -22.98 -19.32
CA LYS A 192 19.52 -22.31 -20.32
C LYS A 192 19.01 -22.54 -21.75
N GLY A 193 18.60 -23.76 -22.09
CA GLY A 193 17.97 -24.04 -23.38
C GLY A 193 16.66 -23.27 -23.59
N LEU A 194 15.85 -23.10 -22.54
CA LEU A 194 14.62 -22.29 -22.58
C LEU A 194 14.90 -20.78 -22.65
N GLU A 195 15.94 -20.28 -21.99
CA GLU A 195 16.37 -18.88 -22.04
C GLU A 195 16.94 -18.51 -23.41
N GLU A 196 17.79 -19.36 -23.99
CA GLU A 196 18.34 -19.19 -25.34
C GLU A 196 17.23 -19.25 -26.41
N THR A 197 16.31 -20.21 -26.32
CA THR A 197 15.19 -20.31 -27.28
C THR A 197 14.17 -19.18 -27.09
N LEU A 198 13.87 -18.76 -25.86
CA LEU A 198 13.04 -17.59 -25.60
C LEU A 198 13.68 -16.31 -26.15
N SER A 199 15.00 -16.14 -25.98
CA SER A 199 15.74 -14.99 -26.50
C SER A 199 15.71 -14.93 -28.03
N GLU A 200 15.91 -16.06 -28.72
CA GLU A 200 15.81 -16.09 -30.18
C GLU A 200 14.36 -15.87 -30.67
N VAL A 201 13.36 -16.46 -30.00
CA VAL A 201 11.94 -16.22 -30.31
C VAL A 201 11.59 -14.74 -30.13
N GLN A 202 12.00 -14.10 -29.04
CA GLN A 202 11.82 -12.66 -28.83
C GLN A 202 12.54 -11.83 -29.89
N ARG A 203 13.74 -12.24 -30.33
CA ARG A 203 14.51 -11.58 -31.39
C ARG A 203 13.85 -11.72 -32.77
N VAL A 204 13.19 -12.85 -33.04
CA VAL A 204 12.42 -13.08 -34.27
C VAL A 204 11.10 -12.31 -34.24
N ASP A 205 10.39 -12.34 -33.11
CA ASP A 205 9.11 -11.63 -32.92
C ASP A 205 9.29 -10.10 -33.01
N ALA A 206 10.30 -9.54 -32.34
CA ALA A 206 10.62 -8.11 -32.44
C ALA A 206 10.95 -7.66 -33.88
N LYS A 207 11.62 -8.51 -34.68
CA LYS A 207 11.85 -8.27 -36.11
C LYS A 207 10.56 -8.37 -36.93
N ALA A 208 9.73 -9.37 -36.66
CA ALA A 208 8.45 -9.57 -37.34
C ALA A 208 7.48 -8.41 -37.05
N GLN A 209 7.35 -8.01 -35.80
CA GLN A 209 6.55 -6.87 -35.36
C GLN A 209 7.04 -5.56 -36.00
N SER A 210 8.37 -5.31 -36.01
CA SER A 210 8.96 -4.15 -36.68
C SER A 210 8.66 -4.13 -38.19
N ALA A 211 8.73 -5.29 -38.86
CA ALA A 211 8.37 -5.42 -40.27
C ALA A 211 6.87 -5.22 -40.51
N VAL A 212 6.01 -5.72 -39.62
CA VAL A 212 4.55 -5.52 -39.65
C VAL A 212 4.20 -4.04 -39.49
N ASP A 213 4.83 -3.33 -38.56
CA ASP A 213 4.54 -1.92 -38.32
C ASP A 213 5.07 -1.02 -39.45
N MET A 214 6.24 -1.32 -40.03
CA MET A 214 6.66 -0.70 -41.29
C MET A 214 5.66 -0.95 -42.43
N LYS A 215 5.12 -2.17 -42.56
CA LYS A 215 4.11 -2.48 -43.58
C LYS A 215 2.78 -1.75 -43.32
N LYS A 216 2.37 -1.58 -42.05
CA LYS A 216 1.21 -0.74 -41.68
C LYS A 216 1.43 0.71 -42.05
N GLN A 217 2.60 1.29 -41.73
CA GLN A 217 2.92 2.68 -42.09
C GLN A 217 2.91 2.88 -43.61
N ASN A 218 3.57 2.00 -44.37
CA ASN A 218 3.55 2.08 -45.83
C ASN A 218 2.12 1.96 -46.38
N LEU A 219 1.26 1.12 -45.77
CA LEU A 219 -0.15 0.99 -46.16
C LEU A 219 -0.98 2.24 -45.83
N THR A 220 -0.73 2.94 -44.71
CA THR A 220 -1.43 4.20 -44.41
C THR A 220 -0.96 5.33 -45.30
N GLU A 221 0.34 5.40 -45.63
CA GLU A 221 0.89 6.36 -46.60
C GLU A 221 0.34 6.14 -48.01
N GLU A 222 0.33 4.91 -48.54
CA GLU A 222 -0.28 4.61 -49.84
C GLU A 222 -1.81 4.80 -49.83
N THR A 223 -2.47 4.55 -48.70
CA THR A 223 -3.91 4.88 -48.55
C THR A 223 -4.15 6.40 -48.58
N LYS A 224 -3.22 7.21 -48.05
CA LYS A 224 -3.27 8.68 -48.11
C LYS A 224 -3.03 9.17 -49.55
N LYS A 225 -1.94 8.73 -50.19
CA LYS A 225 -1.63 9.01 -51.61
C LYS A 225 -2.80 8.66 -52.52
N ARG A 226 -3.44 7.49 -52.32
CA ARG A 226 -4.63 7.07 -53.07
C ARG A 226 -5.83 8.01 -52.86
N LYS A 227 -6.07 8.49 -51.64
CA LYS A 227 -7.14 9.49 -51.37
C LYS A 227 -6.84 10.83 -52.04
N GLU A 228 -5.58 11.26 -52.04
CA GLU A 228 -5.14 12.51 -52.68
C GLU A 228 -5.25 12.41 -54.21
N LEU A 229 -4.83 11.29 -54.82
CA LEU A 229 -5.02 11.00 -56.25
C LEU A 229 -6.50 10.93 -56.66
N VAL A 230 -7.36 10.27 -55.88
CA VAL A 230 -8.81 10.22 -56.16
C VAL A 230 -9.44 11.61 -56.06
N LYS A 231 -8.98 12.46 -55.12
CA LYS A 231 -9.43 13.85 -55.02
C LYS A 231 -8.98 14.66 -56.25
N SER A 232 -7.74 14.51 -56.70
CA SER A 232 -7.27 15.13 -57.96
C SER A 232 -8.15 14.71 -59.13
N MET A 233 -8.33 13.40 -59.37
CA MET A 233 -9.13 12.94 -60.52
C MET A 233 -10.58 13.44 -60.49
N GLU A 234 -11.19 13.62 -59.32
CA GLU A 234 -12.54 14.17 -59.20
C GLU A 234 -12.58 15.71 -59.35
N GLU A 235 -11.47 16.41 -59.12
CA GLU A 235 -11.29 17.83 -59.43
C GLU A 235 -10.99 18.04 -60.93
N ASP A 236 -10.09 17.23 -61.50
CA ASP A 236 -9.78 17.17 -62.93
C ASP A 236 -11.04 16.83 -63.76
N LYS A 237 -11.84 15.85 -63.35
CA LYS A 237 -13.10 15.48 -64.00
C LYS A 237 -14.15 16.60 -63.99
N LYS A 238 -14.22 17.40 -62.91
CA LYS A 238 -15.07 18.61 -62.87
C LYS A 238 -14.53 19.68 -63.81
N MET A 239 -13.22 19.86 -63.88
CA MET A 239 -12.58 20.79 -64.82
C MET A 239 -12.83 20.38 -66.28
N LEU A 240 -12.83 19.07 -66.56
CA LEU A 240 -13.12 18.48 -67.87
C LEU A 240 -14.56 18.80 -68.31
N VAL A 241 -15.56 18.58 -67.44
CA VAL A 241 -16.96 18.95 -67.70
C VAL A 241 -17.14 20.46 -67.93
N VAL A 242 -16.40 21.31 -67.20
CA VAL A 242 -16.39 22.77 -67.46
C VAL A 242 -15.81 23.07 -68.85
N LYS A 243 -14.72 22.41 -69.24
CA LYS A 243 -14.08 22.59 -70.56
C LYS A 243 -14.94 22.05 -71.70
N GLU A 244 -15.65 20.94 -71.54
CA GLU A 244 -16.65 20.46 -72.50
C GLU A 244 -17.79 21.48 -72.66
N GLY A 245 -18.24 22.11 -71.57
CA GLY A 245 -19.21 23.21 -71.59
C GLY A 245 -18.71 24.47 -72.30
N GLU A 246 -17.41 24.78 -72.22
CA GLU A 246 -16.78 25.85 -73.01
C GLU A 246 -16.65 25.47 -74.49
N VAL A 247 -16.15 24.27 -74.80
CA VAL A 247 -16.01 23.76 -76.18
C VAL A 247 -17.36 23.71 -76.87
N SER A 248 -18.44 23.30 -76.19
CA SER A 248 -19.81 23.34 -76.74
C SER A 248 -20.27 24.76 -77.10
N LYS A 249 -19.92 25.77 -76.28
CA LYS A 249 -20.21 27.18 -76.58
C LYS A 249 -19.35 27.71 -77.74
N VAL A 250 -18.09 27.31 -77.83
CA VAL A 250 -17.19 27.69 -78.93
C VAL A 250 -17.64 27.04 -80.24
N ALA A 251 -18.00 25.76 -80.24
CA ALA A 251 -18.51 25.05 -81.42
C ALA A 251 -19.80 25.69 -81.96
N LYS A 252 -20.73 26.11 -81.09
CA LYS A 252 -21.93 26.84 -81.50
C LYS A 252 -21.62 28.22 -82.11
N LYS A 253 -20.61 28.94 -81.59
CA LYS A 253 -20.13 30.20 -82.19
C LYS A 253 -19.44 29.96 -83.54
N LEU A 254 -18.64 28.90 -83.66
CA LEU A 254 -17.94 28.53 -84.89
C LEU A 254 -18.94 28.17 -86.00
N SER A 255 -19.97 27.38 -85.67
CA SER A 255 -21.06 27.04 -86.59
C SER A 255 -21.78 28.28 -87.14
N ALA A 256 -22.11 29.26 -86.29
CA ALA A 256 -22.76 30.50 -86.73
C ALA A 256 -21.85 31.33 -87.66
N LEU A 257 -20.57 31.51 -87.27
CA LEU A 257 -19.56 32.18 -88.11
C LEU A 257 -19.30 31.46 -89.44
N GLN A 258 -19.50 30.14 -89.50
CA GLN A 258 -19.29 29.34 -90.70
C GLN A 258 -20.48 29.42 -91.67
N GLU A 259 -21.72 29.54 -91.18
CA GLU A 259 -22.89 29.89 -92.02
C GLU A 259 -22.81 31.33 -92.55
N GLU A 260 -22.33 32.27 -91.73
CA GLU A 260 -22.17 33.68 -92.12
C GLU A 260 -21.05 33.84 -93.17
N GLY A 261 -19.89 33.20 -92.95
CA GLY A 261 -18.79 33.17 -93.93
C GLY A 261 -19.14 32.49 -95.26
N GLN A 262 -20.06 31.52 -95.28
CA GLN A 262 -20.55 30.94 -96.55
C GLN A 262 -21.40 31.92 -97.37
N LYS A 263 -22.18 32.80 -96.72
CA LYS A 263 -22.94 33.85 -97.41
C LYS A 263 -22.02 34.91 -98.00
N ASP A 264 -21.04 35.38 -97.22
CA ASP A 264 -20.11 36.42 -97.67
C ASP A 264 -19.19 35.92 -98.81
N SER A 265 -18.78 34.65 -98.79
CA SER A 265 -18.02 34.05 -99.89
C SER A 265 -18.80 34.05 -101.20
N ALA A 266 -20.09 33.65 -101.18
CA ALA A 266 -20.94 33.64 -102.36
C ALA A 266 -21.21 35.05 -102.91
N ALA A 267 -21.39 36.05 -102.01
CA ALA A 267 -21.55 37.44 -102.40
C ALA A 267 -20.28 38.03 -103.06
N LEU A 268 -19.10 37.69 -102.54
CA LEU A 268 -17.82 38.15 -103.10
C LEU A 268 -17.56 37.57 -104.50
N GLU A 269 -17.87 36.30 -104.71
CA GLU A 269 -17.65 35.59 -105.98
C GLU A 269 -18.55 36.13 -107.10
N ALA A 270 -19.82 36.41 -106.79
CA ALA A 270 -20.75 37.11 -107.68
C ALA A 270 -20.25 38.54 -108.04
N ALA A 271 -19.75 39.29 -107.06
CA ALA A 271 -19.23 40.65 -107.28
C ALA A 271 -17.96 40.66 -108.15
N GLN A 272 -17.05 39.70 -107.97
CA GLN A 272 -15.84 39.58 -108.80
C GLN A 272 -16.14 39.19 -110.25
N SER A 273 -17.19 38.38 -110.48
CA SER A 273 -17.68 38.09 -111.83
C SER A 273 -18.18 39.36 -112.53
N HIS A 274 -19.08 40.11 -111.88
CA HIS A 274 -19.60 41.39 -112.42
C HIS A 274 -18.50 42.41 -112.74
N PHE A 275 -17.49 42.56 -111.89
CA PHE A 275 -16.41 43.53 -112.12
C PHE A 275 -15.56 43.19 -113.36
N LYS A 276 -15.31 41.90 -113.61
CA LYS A 276 -14.59 41.45 -114.82
C LYS A 276 -15.42 41.63 -116.09
N ALA A 277 -16.72 41.33 -116.05
CA ALA A 277 -17.62 41.53 -117.20
C ALA A 277 -17.71 43.00 -117.63
N VAL A 278 -17.96 43.91 -116.69
CA VAL A 278 -18.09 45.36 -116.98
C VAL A 278 -16.79 45.95 -117.53
N SER A 279 -15.63 45.44 -117.11
CA SER A 279 -14.31 45.90 -117.59
C SER A 279 -14.00 45.50 -119.05
N ALA A 280 -14.79 44.60 -119.66
CA ALA A 280 -14.57 44.09 -121.01
C ALA A 280 -15.51 44.68 -122.09
N GLY A 281 -16.49 45.51 -121.71
CA GLY A 281 -17.26 46.33 -122.65
C GLY A 281 -18.42 45.64 -123.40
N LEU A 282 -18.98 44.55 -122.87
CA LEU A 282 -20.18 43.88 -123.39
C LEU A 282 -21.24 43.70 -122.29
N SER A 283 -22.51 43.76 -122.67
CA SER A 283 -23.67 43.67 -121.75
C SER A 283 -24.28 42.27 -121.72
N THR A 284 -24.49 41.74 -120.51
CA THR A 284 -25.05 40.40 -120.26
C THR A 284 -26.57 40.40 -120.08
N ASN A 285 -27.25 39.40 -120.64
CA ASN A 285 -28.61 38.99 -120.25
C ASN A 285 -28.56 37.75 -119.34
N GLU A 286 -29.73 37.32 -118.83
CA GLU A 286 -29.91 36.49 -117.64
C GLU A 286 -29.28 35.08 -117.64
N ASP A 287 -28.90 34.52 -118.80
CA ASP A 287 -28.32 33.16 -118.92
C ASP A 287 -26.81 33.11 -119.29
N GLY A 288 -26.11 34.24 -119.41
CA GLY A 288 -24.65 34.28 -119.26
C GLY A 288 -23.72 33.81 -120.40
N GLU A 289 -24.18 33.64 -121.64
CA GLU A 289 -23.30 33.40 -122.82
C GLU A 289 -23.11 34.64 -123.72
N GLU A 290 -22.01 34.67 -124.49
CA GLU A 290 -21.54 35.85 -125.23
C GLU A 290 -22.31 36.12 -126.55
N ALA A 291 -22.79 37.35 -126.73
CA ALA A 291 -23.36 37.82 -128.01
C ALA A 291 -23.07 39.30 -128.27
N THR A 292 -22.81 39.66 -129.52
CA THR A 292 -22.59 41.06 -129.94
C THR A 292 -23.90 41.75 -130.33
N LEU A 293 -23.92 43.09 -130.27
CA LEU A 293 -25.11 43.93 -130.52
C LEU A 293 -25.78 43.68 -131.89
N ALA A 294 -25.01 43.28 -132.90
CA ALA A 294 -25.53 42.89 -134.21
C ALA A 294 -26.38 41.60 -134.15
N GLY A 295 -26.03 40.67 -133.27
CA GLY A 295 -26.77 39.44 -133.03
C GLY A 295 -28.15 39.71 -132.43
N GLN A 296 -28.25 40.58 -131.42
CA GLN A 296 -29.52 40.95 -130.79
C GLN A 296 -30.49 41.66 -131.75
N MET A 297 -29.99 42.52 -132.65
CA MET A 297 -30.83 43.07 -133.72
C MET A 297 -31.28 42.00 -134.73
N MET A 298 -30.47 40.95 -134.96
CA MET A 298 -30.80 39.87 -135.88
C MET A 298 -31.77 38.84 -135.27
N THR A 299 -31.68 38.54 -133.97
CA THR A 299 -32.69 37.72 -133.26
C THR A 299 -34.03 38.47 -133.18
N CYS A 300 -34.07 39.71 -132.68
CA CYS A 300 -35.32 40.50 -132.67
C CYS A 300 -35.96 40.61 -134.07
N LYS A 301 -35.16 40.74 -135.13
CA LYS A 301 -35.68 40.77 -136.52
C LYS A 301 -36.13 39.40 -137.03
N ASN A 302 -35.45 38.32 -136.66
CA ASN A 302 -35.89 36.96 -136.96
C ASN A 302 -37.14 36.57 -136.16
N ASP A 303 -37.27 36.99 -134.91
CA ASP A 303 -38.40 36.65 -134.05
C ASP A 303 -39.62 37.53 -134.35
N MET A 304 -39.44 38.79 -134.78
CA MET A 304 -40.49 39.53 -135.49
C MET A 304 -40.91 38.84 -136.79
N SER A 305 -39.97 38.32 -137.57
CA SER A 305 -40.26 37.62 -138.83
C SER A 305 -40.95 36.26 -138.60
N LYS A 306 -40.56 35.52 -137.55
CA LYS A 306 -41.26 34.32 -137.07
C LYS A 306 -42.66 34.68 -136.60
N ALA A 307 -42.84 35.68 -135.74
CA ALA A 307 -44.15 36.10 -135.25
C ALA A 307 -45.09 36.54 -136.39
N ASP A 308 -44.58 37.28 -137.40
CA ASP A 308 -45.33 37.63 -138.60
C ASP A 308 -45.62 36.39 -139.48
N THR A 309 -44.68 35.45 -139.60
CA THR A 309 -44.86 34.19 -140.33
C THR A 309 -45.85 33.26 -139.63
N GLU A 310 -45.82 33.16 -138.31
CA GLU A 310 -46.74 32.39 -137.47
C GLU A 310 -48.12 33.03 -137.43
N ALA A 311 -48.22 34.37 -137.37
CA ALA A 311 -49.48 35.08 -137.54
C ALA A 311 -50.07 34.82 -138.93
N LYS A 312 -49.26 34.87 -140.01
CA LYS A 312 -49.70 34.55 -141.37
C LYS A 312 -50.05 33.07 -141.54
N GLN A 313 -49.31 32.14 -140.95
CA GLN A 313 -49.65 30.72 -140.96
C GLN A 313 -50.92 30.43 -140.15
N ALA A 314 -51.11 31.07 -138.99
CA ALA A 314 -52.34 30.97 -138.21
C ALA A 314 -53.53 31.55 -138.99
N GLN A 315 -53.35 32.70 -139.66
CA GLN A 315 -54.38 33.31 -140.49
C GLN A 315 -54.70 32.45 -141.74
N MET A 316 -53.71 31.82 -142.37
CA MET A 316 -53.94 30.84 -143.45
C MET A 316 -54.62 29.58 -142.95
N LYS A 317 -54.19 28.99 -141.82
CA LYS A 317 -54.83 27.83 -141.17
C LYS A 317 -56.28 28.13 -140.80
N LEU A 318 -56.55 29.31 -140.25
CA LEU A 318 -57.90 29.76 -139.90
C LEU A 318 -58.77 29.97 -141.15
N LYS A 319 -58.21 30.51 -142.24
CA LYS A 319 -58.91 30.67 -143.53
C LYS A 319 -59.18 29.32 -144.21
N HIS A 320 -58.24 28.37 -144.15
CA HIS A 320 -58.41 27.00 -144.63
C HIS A 320 -59.49 26.28 -143.82
N ALA A 321 -59.40 26.33 -142.49
CA ALA A 321 -60.40 25.75 -141.59
C ALA A 321 -61.80 26.36 -141.79
N GLN A 322 -61.92 27.65 -142.11
CA GLN A 322 -63.21 28.27 -142.47
C GLN A 322 -63.76 27.80 -143.83
N GLN A 323 -62.90 27.49 -144.81
CA GLN A 323 -63.31 26.91 -146.08
C GLN A 323 -63.67 25.42 -145.93
N GLU A 324 -62.91 24.66 -145.15
CA GLU A 324 -63.25 23.29 -144.76
C GLU A 324 -64.53 23.22 -143.93
N LEU A 325 -64.78 24.18 -143.03
CA LEU A 325 -66.04 24.24 -142.27
C LEU A 325 -67.23 24.44 -143.21
N LYS A 326 -67.10 25.30 -144.25
CA LYS A 326 -68.13 25.44 -145.29
C LYS A 326 -68.30 24.18 -146.14
N ALA A 327 -67.21 23.50 -146.49
CA ALA A 327 -67.26 22.23 -147.21
C ALA A 327 -67.94 21.15 -146.36
N LYS A 328 -67.56 20.99 -145.09
CA LYS A 328 -68.17 20.06 -144.14
C LYS A 328 -69.62 20.39 -143.84
N GLN A 329 -70.01 21.67 -143.75
CA GLN A 329 -71.43 22.05 -143.63
C GLN A 329 -72.24 21.72 -144.90
N ALA A 330 -71.62 21.72 -146.08
CA ALA A 330 -72.25 21.23 -147.32
C ALA A 330 -72.30 19.68 -147.39
N GLU A 331 -71.28 18.99 -146.86
CA GLU A 331 -71.29 17.52 -146.73
C GLU A 331 -72.30 17.03 -145.70
N VAL A 332 -72.41 17.65 -144.52
CA VAL A 332 -73.41 17.29 -143.49
C VAL A 332 -74.83 17.48 -144.04
N LYS A 333 -75.07 18.52 -144.84
CA LYS A 333 -76.33 18.70 -145.58
C LYS A 333 -76.62 17.63 -146.65
N LYS A 334 -75.65 16.77 -146.99
CA LYS A 334 -75.85 15.56 -147.81
C LYS A 334 -75.89 14.28 -146.97
N MET A 335 -75.01 14.12 -145.98
CA MET A 335 -74.75 12.84 -145.32
C MET A 335 -75.90 12.39 -144.40
N ASP A 336 -76.47 13.28 -143.58
CA ASP A 336 -77.54 12.89 -142.65
C ASP A 336 -78.89 12.64 -143.34
N SER A 337 -79.04 13.03 -144.61
CA SER A 337 -80.17 12.56 -145.45
C SER A 337 -80.06 11.07 -145.81
N GLY A 338 -78.89 10.46 -145.60
CA GLY A 338 -78.68 9.01 -145.54
C GLY A 338 -78.99 8.46 -144.14
N TYR A 339 -78.43 9.05 -143.08
CA TYR A 339 -78.60 8.55 -141.71
C TYR A 339 -80.07 8.52 -141.26
N GLN A 340 -80.90 9.48 -141.69
CA GLN A 340 -82.35 9.43 -141.48
C GLN A 340 -83.01 8.18 -142.11
N LYS A 341 -82.59 7.78 -143.32
CA LYS A 341 -83.13 6.58 -143.99
C LYS A 341 -82.67 5.29 -143.31
N ASP A 342 -81.38 5.20 -142.97
CA ASP A 342 -80.83 3.99 -142.36
C ASP A 342 -81.33 3.79 -140.92
N GLN A 343 -81.55 4.86 -140.16
CA GLN A 343 -82.09 4.78 -138.80
C GLN A 343 -83.62 4.56 -138.77
N GLU A 344 -84.38 5.06 -139.75
CA GLU A 344 -85.79 4.67 -139.94
C GLU A 344 -85.91 3.19 -140.34
N ALA A 345 -85.04 2.69 -141.21
CA ALA A 345 -84.96 1.26 -141.55
C ALA A 345 -84.63 0.41 -140.31
N PHE A 346 -83.57 0.77 -139.57
CA PHE A 346 -83.14 0.02 -138.38
C PHE A 346 -84.20 -0.01 -137.28
N ASN A 347 -84.82 1.13 -136.95
CA ASN A 347 -85.86 1.18 -135.92
C ASN A 347 -87.19 0.53 -136.38
N THR A 348 -87.44 0.42 -137.68
CA THR A 348 -88.57 -0.36 -138.20
C THR A 348 -88.31 -1.87 -138.09
N VAL A 349 -87.07 -2.32 -138.29
CA VAL A 349 -86.66 -3.71 -137.99
C VAL A 349 -86.74 -3.98 -136.48
N LYS A 350 -86.28 -3.05 -135.63
CA LYS A 350 -86.37 -3.19 -134.16
C LYS A 350 -87.81 -3.25 -133.65
N LYS A 351 -88.72 -2.43 -134.21
CA LYS A 351 -90.18 -2.48 -133.97
C LYS A 351 -90.81 -3.86 -134.21
N ASN A 352 -90.19 -4.70 -135.04
CA ASN A 352 -90.70 -6.04 -135.33
C ASN A 352 -90.08 -7.13 -134.43
N LYS A 353 -88.83 -6.98 -133.96
CA LYS A 353 -88.23 -7.92 -132.99
C LYS A 353 -88.84 -7.79 -131.60
N GLU A 354 -88.95 -6.57 -131.07
CA GLU A 354 -89.48 -6.35 -129.71
C GLU A 354 -90.99 -6.63 -129.61
N LYS A 355 -91.73 -6.57 -130.72
CA LYS A 355 -93.10 -7.13 -130.80
C LYS A 355 -93.12 -8.64 -130.58
N LEU A 356 -92.24 -9.38 -131.28
CA LEU A 356 -92.28 -10.84 -131.31
C LEU A 356 -91.75 -11.49 -130.02
N GLU A 357 -90.78 -10.89 -129.34
CA GLU A 357 -90.26 -11.45 -128.09
C GLU A 357 -91.19 -11.20 -126.89
N ALA A 358 -91.95 -10.10 -126.86
CA ALA A 358 -92.86 -9.78 -125.75
C ALA A 358 -94.30 -10.32 -125.89
N ASP A 359 -94.82 -10.48 -127.12
CA ASP A 359 -96.10 -11.18 -127.32
C ASP A 359 -96.00 -12.69 -127.00
N MET A 360 -94.78 -13.25 -126.98
CA MET A 360 -94.48 -14.65 -126.63
C MET A 360 -94.47 -14.94 -125.12
N GLU A 361 -94.18 -13.98 -124.24
CA GLU A 361 -94.18 -14.18 -122.77
C GLU A 361 -95.45 -13.65 -122.09
N LYS A 362 -96.52 -13.41 -122.86
CA LYS A 362 -97.89 -13.22 -122.34
C LYS A 362 -98.48 -14.48 -121.69
N LEU A 363 -97.93 -15.66 -121.99
CA LEU A 363 -98.51 -16.96 -121.67
C LEU A 363 -97.38 -17.98 -121.33
N GLN A 364 -97.44 -18.92 -120.37
CA GLN A 364 -98.42 -19.32 -119.33
C GLN A 364 -99.82 -18.70 -119.47
N TYR A 365 -100.69 -19.19 -120.35
CA TYR A 365 -101.03 -20.59 -120.62
C TYR A 365 -100.00 -21.53 -121.31
N GLN A 366 -100.36 -22.82 -121.37
CA GLN A 366 -99.62 -23.96 -121.93
C GLN A 366 -99.04 -23.70 -123.34
N GLY A 367 -97.93 -24.31 -123.81
CA GLY A 367 -96.95 -25.22 -123.18
C GLY A 367 -96.27 -26.18 -124.19
N ARG A 368 -94.99 -26.58 -123.94
CA ARG A 368 -94.11 -27.53 -124.71
C ARG A 368 -93.60 -27.10 -126.12
N GLY A 369 -92.43 -27.65 -126.49
CA GLY A 369 -91.81 -27.67 -127.84
C GLY A 369 -90.66 -26.67 -127.97
N GLU A 370 -89.36 -27.00 -127.99
CA GLU A 370 -88.53 -27.95 -128.78
C GLU A 370 -88.15 -27.50 -130.22
N ARG A 371 -86.82 -27.33 -130.43
CA ARG A 371 -86.06 -27.54 -131.71
C ARG A 371 -86.34 -26.56 -132.89
N GLU A 372 -85.53 -26.37 -133.93
CA GLU A 372 -84.11 -26.62 -134.33
C GLU A 372 -83.82 -25.72 -135.59
N THR A 373 -82.66 -25.52 -136.24
CA THR A 373 -81.32 -26.17 -136.28
C THR A 373 -80.23 -25.17 -136.79
N THR A 374 -78.94 -25.57 -136.80
CA THR A 374 -77.77 -25.20 -137.67
C THR A 374 -77.72 -23.87 -138.48
N VAL A 375 -76.63 -23.04 -138.54
CA VAL A 375 -75.18 -23.30 -138.83
C VAL A 375 -74.90 -23.69 -140.31
N PRO A 376 -73.79 -23.31 -141.03
CA PRO A 376 -72.67 -22.38 -140.76
C PRO A 376 -72.40 -21.30 -141.86
N ARG A 377 -71.58 -20.27 -141.59
CA ARG A 377 -70.17 -20.16 -142.07
C ARG A 377 -69.43 -19.00 -141.41
#